data_AF-A0A2D6W9Y1-F1
#
_entry.id   AF-A0A2D6W9Y1-F1
#
_cell.length_a   1.000
_cell.length_b   1.000
_cell.length_c   1.000
_cell.angle_alpha   90.00
_cell.angle_beta   90.00
_cell.angle_gamma   90.00
#
_symmetry.space_group_name_H-M   'P 1'
#
loop_
_entity.id
_entity.type
_entity.pdbx_description
1 polymer ?
#
loop_
_entity_poly.entity_id
_entity_poly.type
_entity_poly.pdbx_seq_one_letter_code
_entity_poly.pdbx_strand_id
1 'polypeptide(L)'
;MIKQGSCLSTLIYLPFMFVSSFLTVLVGPYFLFNAFCQGKHSFVFIGIVIFLIAGIIIRTGQAISSGHFESLFTLKYWTGKNETFKIKQ
;
A
#
# COMPACT_ATOMS: atom_id res chain seq x y z
N MET A 1 -28.30 8.22 -8.84
CA MET A 1 -28.24 8.19 -7.36
C MET A 1 -26.80 8.45 -6.95
N ILE A 2 -26.47 9.71 -6.65
CA ILE A 2 -25.08 10.20 -6.53
C ILE A 2 -24.58 10.01 -5.08
N LYS A 3 -23.68 9.04 -4.89
CA LYS A 3 -22.34 9.22 -4.32
C LYS A 3 -22.16 9.83 -2.90
N GLN A 4 -23.08 9.63 -1.94
CA GLN A 4 -22.79 10.03 -0.54
C GLN A 4 -21.64 9.23 0.11
N GLY A 5 -21.41 7.98 -0.28
CA GLY A 5 -20.26 7.18 0.21
C GLY A 5 -18.89 7.64 -0.32
N SER A 6 -18.84 8.36 -1.45
CA SER A 6 -17.56 8.71 -2.10
C SER A 6 -16.83 9.85 -1.41
N CYS A 7 -17.52 10.82 -0.81
CA CYS A 7 -16.83 11.96 -0.18
C CYS A 7 -16.11 11.53 1.10
N LEU A 8 -16.76 10.71 1.94
CA LEU A 8 -16.17 10.15 3.15
C LEU A 8 -15.01 9.20 2.84
N SER A 9 -15.19 8.30 1.86
CA SER A 9 -14.13 7.38 1.43
C SER A 9 -12.92 8.12 0.83
N THR A 10 -13.13 9.20 0.07
CA THR A 10 -12.04 10.04 -0.43
C THR A 10 -11.34 10.80 0.70
N LEU A 11 -12.08 11.29 1.69
CA LEU A 11 -11.52 11.95 2.87
C LEU A 11 -10.63 10.99 3.68
N ILE A 12 -11.06 9.75 3.86
CA ILE A 12 -10.29 8.71 4.56
C ILE A 12 -9.09 8.26 3.71
N TYR A 13 -9.20 8.23 2.38
CA TYR A 13 -8.11 7.85 1.48
C TYR A 13 -6.97 8.88 1.41
N LEU A 14 -7.30 10.17 1.55
CA LEU A 14 -6.36 11.28 1.42
C LEU A 14 -5.09 11.15 2.30
N PRO A 15 -5.17 10.82 3.62
CA PRO A 15 -3.97 10.61 4.44
C PRO A 15 -3.13 9.42 3.99
N PHE A 16 -3.73 8.31 3.55
CA PHE A 16 -2.97 7.16 3.02
C PHE A 16 -2.23 7.54 1.73
N MET A 17 -2.86 8.33 0.87
CA MET A 17 -2.21 8.84 -0.35
C MET A 17 -1.04 9.76 -0.02
N PHE A 18 -1.21 10.67 0.95
CA PHE A 18 -0.15 11.59 1.37
C PHE A 18 1.05 10.84 1.96
N VAL A 19 0.82 9.92 2.89
CA VAL A 19 1.87 9.14 3.53
C VAL A 19 2.61 8.28 2.51
N SER A 20 1.89 7.57 1.64
CA SER A 20 2.54 6.74 0.62
C SER A 20 3.32 7.56 -0.41
N SER A 21 2.81 8.72 -0.82
CA SER A 21 3.52 9.63 -1.73
C SER A 21 4.79 10.16 -1.09
N PHE A 22 4.74 10.55 0.19
CA PHE A 22 5.90 10.99 0.95
C PHE A 22 6.96 9.89 1.06
N LEU A 23 6.55 8.66 1.40
CA LEU A 23 7.46 7.51 1.48
C LEU A 23 8.11 7.20 0.12
N THR A 24 7.34 7.28 -0.97
CA THR A 24 7.79 6.89 -2.33
C THR A 24 8.67 7.96 -2.97
N VAL A 25 8.34 9.24 -2.80
CA VAL A 25 9.01 10.34 -3.50
C VAL A 25 10.20 10.87 -2.71
N LEU A 26 10.12 10.88 -1.37
CA LEU A 26 11.17 11.47 -0.55
C LEU A 26 11.99 10.41 0.16
N VAL A 27 11.32 9.56 0.96
CA VAL A 27 12.02 8.68 1.91
C VAL A 27 12.78 7.56 1.17
N GLY A 28 12.13 6.84 0.27
CA GLY A 28 12.75 5.76 -0.51
C GLY A 28 13.98 6.22 -1.31
N PRO A 29 13.87 7.28 -2.13
CA PRO A 29 14.99 7.84 -2.88
C PRO A 29 16.12 8.37 -1.98
N TYR A 30 15.79 8.98 -0.84
CA TYR A 30 16.80 9.43 0.12
C TYR A 30 17.68 8.26 0.62
N PHE A 31 17.06 7.14 1.01
CA PHE A 31 17.81 5.97 1.47
C PHE A 31 18.63 5.31 0.36
N LEU A 32 18.09 5.25 -0.86
CA LEU A 32 18.82 4.76 -2.02
C LEU A 32 20.03 5.65 -2.34
N PHE A 33 19.84 6.96 -2.40
CA PHE A 33 20.92 7.92 -2.66
C PHE A 33 22.00 7.84 -1.58
N ASN A 34 21.60 7.75 -0.32
CA ASN A 34 22.54 7.58 0.79
C ASN A 34 23.29 6.23 0.71
N ALA A 35 22.64 5.18 0.20
CA ALA A 35 23.30 3.90 -0.06
C ALA A 35 24.39 4.02 -1.14
N PHE A 36 24.11 4.76 -2.23
CA PHE A 36 25.09 5.04 -3.28
C PHE A 36 26.25 5.89 -2.76
N CYS A 37 25.98 6.94 -1.98
CA CYS A 37 27.02 7.83 -1.45
C CYS A 37 27.90 7.17 -0.37
N GLN A 38 27.33 6.34 0.51
CA GLN A 38 28.07 5.71 1.61
C GLN A 38 28.57 4.29 1.29
N GLY A 39 28.18 3.71 0.15
CA GLY A 39 28.52 2.33 -0.24
C GLY A 39 27.93 1.25 0.68
N LYS A 40 26.92 1.58 1.50
CA LYS A 40 26.32 0.64 2.46
C LYS A 40 25.09 -0.02 1.87
N HIS A 41 25.23 -1.28 1.48
CA HIS A 41 24.14 -2.10 0.93
C HIS A 41 22.91 -2.21 1.84
N SER A 42 23.08 -2.09 3.17
CA SER A 42 21.96 -2.12 4.12
C SER A 42 20.93 -1.00 3.86
N PHE A 43 21.36 0.16 3.36
CA PHE A 43 20.44 1.25 3.03
C PHE A 43 19.63 0.99 1.76
N VAL A 44 20.16 0.19 0.81
CA VAL A 44 19.40 -0.27 -0.37
C VAL A 44 18.23 -1.15 0.10
N PHE A 45 18.50 -2.10 1.00
CA PHE A 45 17.46 -2.97 1.54
C PHE A 45 16.39 -2.16 2.28
N ILE A 46 16.79 -1.19 3.09
CA ILE A 46 15.85 -0.27 3.78
C ILE A 46 15.00 0.51 2.76
N GLY A 47 15.61 1.05 1.71
CA GLY A 47 14.88 1.75 0.64
C GLY A 47 13.83 0.86 -0.03
N ILE A 48 14.18 -0.38 -0.39
CA ILE A 48 13.25 -1.35 -0.99
C ILE A 48 12.08 -1.66 -0.04
N VAL A 49 12.35 -1.87 1.25
CA VAL A 49 11.31 -2.14 2.25
C VAL A 49 10.35 -0.95 2.36
N ILE A 50 10.86 0.28 2.33
CA ILE A 50 10.04 1.50 2.38
C ILE A 50 9.13 1.60 1.14
N PHE A 51 9.63 1.27 -0.05
CA PHE A 51 8.79 1.20 -1.26
C PHE A 51 7.71 0.12 -1.15
N LEU A 52 8.02 -1.03 -0.57
CA LEU A 52 7.03 -2.09 -0.34
C LEU A 52 5.92 -1.62 0.60
N ILE A 53 6.28 -0.98 1.72
CA ILE A 53 5.33 -0.44 2.69
C ILE A 53 4.45 0.63 2.03
N ALA A 54 5.04 1.55 1.27
CA ALA A 54 4.29 2.56 0.54
C ALA A 54 3.29 1.94 -0.45
N GLY A 55 3.70 0.90 -1.19
CA GLY A 55 2.83 0.15 -2.10
C GLY A 55 1.66 -0.53 -1.40
N ILE A 56 1.88 -1.13 -0.23
CA ILE A 56 0.82 -1.74 0.59
C ILE A 56 -0.17 -0.66 1.06
N ILE A 57 0.33 0.49 1.54
CA ILE A 57 -0.50 1.61 1.97
C ILE A 57 -1.39 2.12 0.82
N ILE A 58 -0.85 2.24 -0.40
CA ILE A 58 -1.62 2.65 -1.58
C ILE A 58 -2.73 1.65 -1.88
N ARG A 59 -2.42 0.35 -1.92
CA ARG A 59 -3.41 -0.70 -2.20
C ARG A 59 -4.51 -0.75 -1.16
N THR A 60 -4.16 -0.65 0.12
CA THR A 60 -5.11 -0.60 1.23
C THR A 60 -6.01 0.63 1.11
N GLY A 61 -5.43 1.80 0.83
CA GLY A 61 -6.20 3.02 0.60
C GLY A 61 -7.16 2.92 -0.59
N GLN A 62 -6.72 2.32 -1.70
CA GLN A 62 -7.57 2.13 -2.88
C GLN A 62 -8.77 1.21 -2.57
N ALA A 63 -8.55 0.12 -1.84
CA ALA A 63 -9.62 -0.79 -1.45
C ALA A 63 -10.58 -0.22 -0.39
N ILE A 64 -10.11 0.69 0.48
CA ILE A 64 -10.99 1.52 1.33
C ILE A 64 -11.86 2.43 0.46
N SER A 65 -11.25 3.07 -0.55
CA SER A 65 -11.96 4.02 -1.42
C SER A 65 -13.05 3.36 -2.27
N SER A 66 -12.87 2.09 -2.64
CA SER A 66 -13.80 1.32 -3.47
C SER A 66 -14.87 0.57 -2.68
N GLY A 67 -14.89 0.70 -1.34
CA GLY A 67 -15.85 0.01 -0.48
C GLY A 67 -15.65 -1.51 -0.40
N HIS A 68 -14.53 -2.04 -0.90
CA HIS A 68 -14.19 -3.47 -0.93
C HIS A 68 -13.22 -3.86 0.20
N PHE A 69 -13.44 -3.32 1.40
CA PHE A 69 -12.54 -3.57 2.54
C PHE A 69 -12.46 -5.06 2.91
N GLU A 70 -13.57 -5.79 2.75
CA GLU A 70 -13.66 -7.25 2.98
C GLU A 70 -12.71 -8.07 2.08
N SER A 71 -12.38 -7.55 0.90
CA SER A 71 -11.51 -8.22 -0.05
C SER A 71 -10.03 -8.15 0.33
N LEU A 72 -9.58 -7.17 1.12
CA LEU A 72 -8.17 -7.00 1.49
C LEU A 72 -7.67 -8.09 2.45
N PHE A 73 -8.55 -8.58 3.33
CA PHE A 73 -8.25 -9.65 4.29
C PHE A 73 -8.44 -11.06 3.71
N THR A 74 -9.08 -11.17 2.55
CA THR A 74 -9.19 -12.45 1.85
C THR A 74 -7.94 -12.62 0.98
N LEU A 75 -7.16 -13.67 1.22
CA LEU A 75 -5.94 -14.04 0.47
C LEU A 75 -6.13 -13.97 -1.06
N LYS A 76 -7.38 -14.16 -1.51
CA LYS A 76 -7.90 -14.03 -2.88
C LYS A 76 -7.50 -12.72 -3.58
N TYR A 77 -7.44 -11.59 -2.88
CA TYR A 77 -7.05 -10.30 -3.48
C TYR A 77 -5.55 -10.17 -3.73
N TRP A 78 -4.73 -10.83 -2.90
CA TRP A 78 -3.27 -10.78 -3.02
C TRP A 78 -2.70 -11.88 -3.93
N THR A 79 -3.37 -13.03 -4.04
CA THR A 79 -2.91 -14.19 -4.83
C THR A 79 -3.56 -14.33 -6.20
N GLY A 80 -4.60 -13.55 -6.53
CA GLY A 80 -5.26 -13.58 -7.84
C GLY A 80 -5.91 -14.93 -8.19
N LYS A 81 -5.99 -15.88 -7.25
CA LYS A 81 -6.45 -17.25 -7.49
C LYS A 81 -7.73 -17.50 -6.68
N ASN A 82 -8.74 -18.03 -7.37
CA ASN A 82 -10.04 -18.46 -6.81
C ASN A 82 -9.89 -19.75 -6.00
N GLU A 83 -9.07 -19.76 -4.96
CA GLU A 83 -9.00 -20.88 -4.03
C GLU A 83 -9.49 -20.39 -2.66
N THR A 84 -10.81 -20.27 -2.56
CA THR A 84 -11.51 -20.30 -1.28
C THR A 84 -11.07 -21.59 -0.58
N PHE A 85 -10.28 -21.45 0.48
CA PHE A 85 -10.08 -22.54 1.43
C PHE A 85 -11.47 -23.01 1.86
N LYS A 86 -11.88 -24.18 1.38
CA LYS A 86 -12.98 -24.93 1.96
C LYS A 86 -12.54 -25.26 3.38
N ILE A 87 -12.95 -24.42 4.33
CA ILE A 87 -13.00 -24.82 5.73
C ILE A 87 -14.08 -25.90 5.75
N LYS A 88 -13.67 -27.17 5.69
CA LYS A 88 -14.56 -28.29 5.99
C LYS A 88 -14.97 -28.12 7.45
N GLN A 89 -16.27 -27.93 7.67
CA GLN A 89 -16.91 -28.28 8.94
C GLN A 89 -16.71 -29.76 9.23
#